data_AF-A0A2V9TMM3-F1
#
_entry.id   AF-A0A2V9TMM3-F1
#
_cell.length_a   1.000
_cell.length_b   1.000
_cell.length_c   1.000
_cell.angle_alpha   90.00
_cell.angle_beta   90.00
_cell.angle_gamma   90.00
#
_symmetry.space_group_name_H-M   'P 1'
#
loop_
_entity.id
_entity.type
_entity.pdbx_description
1 polymer ?
#
loop_
_entity_poly.entity_id
_entity_poly.type
_entity_poly.pdbx_seq_one_letter_code
_entity_poly.pdbx_strand_id
1 'polypeptide(L)'
;MKATLTVLGSGTSMGVPTIGCDCAVCHSSDPHDRRTRPSVLVEYDGRVVLIDSTPDFYQQAIRERITHLDAVLYTHAHADHILGIDDLRPLSFRHKPGKLPLYARPDAAEFIRNMFSYVFDANYKFGGLPQVELKSIEGPLNLFGAQFDPVTVIHGDTQIY
;
A
#
# COMPACT_ATOMS: atom_id res chain seq x y z
N MET A 1 -4.73 -18.15 -16.18
CA MET A 1 -5.18 -16.81 -15.75
C MET A 1 -4.22 -15.78 -16.31
N LYS A 2 -4.71 -14.66 -16.86
CA LYS A 2 -3.84 -13.53 -17.21
C LYS A 2 -3.85 -12.56 -16.04
N ALA A 3 -2.67 -12.17 -15.58
CA ALA A 3 -2.50 -11.14 -14.56
C ALA A 3 -1.69 -9.98 -15.15
N THR A 4 -1.92 -8.77 -14.64
CA THR A 4 -1.16 -7.56 -14.95
C THR A 4 -0.54 -7.05 -13.66
N LEU A 5 0.75 -6.69 -13.71
CA LEU A 5 1.43 -5.99 -12.63
C LEU A 5 1.80 -4.59 -13.12
N THR A 6 1.35 -3.58 -12.40
CA THR A 6 1.65 -2.18 -12.69
C THR A 6 2.56 -1.62 -11.61
N VAL A 7 3.70 -1.04 -12.01
CA VAL A 7 4.60 -0.35 -11.08
C VAL A 7 4.05 1.04 -10.78
N LEU A 8 3.51 1.22 -9.57
CA LEU A 8 2.96 2.50 -9.13
C LEU A 8 4.09 3.47 -8.77
N GLY A 9 5.14 2.97 -8.13
CA GLY A 9 6.37 3.71 -7.88
C GLY A 9 7.58 2.80 -7.80
N SER A 10 8.74 3.34 -8.16
CA SER A 10 10.02 2.64 -8.30
C SER A 10 11.17 3.35 -7.58
N GLY A 11 10.83 4.30 -6.71
CA GLY A 11 11.78 5.13 -5.97
C GLY A 11 12.26 4.47 -4.68
N THR A 12 13.17 5.17 -4.01
CA THR A 12 13.52 4.94 -2.61
C THR A 12 12.48 5.61 -1.69
N SER A 13 12.66 5.50 -0.37
CA SER A 13 11.79 6.10 0.65
C SER A 13 11.61 7.62 0.51
N MET A 14 12.63 8.29 -0.02
CA MET A 14 12.66 9.73 -0.28
C MET A 14 12.17 10.13 -1.68
N GLY A 15 11.87 9.15 -2.55
CA GLY A 15 11.57 9.38 -3.96
C GLY A 15 12.75 9.92 -4.77
N VAL A 16 12.50 10.16 -6.05
CA VAL A 16 13.42 10.89 -6.95
C VAL A 16 12.60 11.89 -7.76
N PRO A 17 12.92 13.20 -7.72
CA PRO A 17 14.07 13.82 -7.03
C PRO A 17 13.94 13.79 -5.50
N THR A 18 15.09 13.71 -4.82
CA THR A 18 15.16 13.91 -3.37
C THR A 18 15.06 15.40 -3.05
N ILE A 19 14.22 15.75 -2.06
CA ILE A 19 14.01 17.13 -1.63
C ILE A 19 15.37 17.77 -1.26
N GLY A 20 15.72 18.88 -1.92
CA GLY A 20 16.96 19.63 -1.69
C GLY A 20 18.22 19.04 -2.34
N CYS A 21 18.11 18.06 -3.24
CA CYS A 21 19.25 17.47 -3.94
C CYS A 21 19.44 18.04 -5.35
N ASP A 22 20.66 18.48 -5.67
CA ASP A 22 21.05 19.03 -6.97
C ASP A 22 21.95 18.10 -7.81
N CYS A 23 21.89 16.78 -7.57
CA CYS A 23 22.68 15.83 -8.36
C CYS A 23 22.11 15.65 -9.78
N ALA A 24 22.92 15.10 -10.68
CA ALA A 24 22.55 14.90 -12.08
C ALA A 24 21.25 14.10 -12.27
N VAL A 25 20.98 13.11 -11.42
CA VAL A 25 19.75 12.29 -11.48
C VAL A 25 18.52 13.10 -11.04
N CYS A 26 18.63 13.88 -9.96
CA CYS A 26 17.50 14.69 -9.47
C CYS A 26 17.14 15.84 -10.44
N HIS A 27 18.10 16.28 -11.26
CA HIS A 27 17.90 17.29 -12.31
C HIS A 27 17.66 16.68 -13.70
N SER A 28 17.62 15.35 -13.81
CA SER A 28 17.41 14.65 -15.08
C SER A 28 16.08 15.05 -15.73
N SER A 29 16.09 15.24 -17.05
CA SER A 29 14.89 15.44 -17.86
C SER A 29 14.26 14.13 -18.32
N ASP A 30 14.88 12.97 -18.06
CA ASP A 30 14.30 11.67 -18.37
C ASP A 30 13.08 11.42 -17.46
N PRO A 31 11.88 11.18 -17.99
CA PRO A 31 10.71 10.90 -17.18
C PRO A 31 10.86 9.66 -16.27
N HIS A 32 11.73 8.70 -16.61
CA HIS A 32 11.96 7.50 -15.78
C HIS A 32 12.77 7.79 -14.52
N ASP A 33 13.43 8.95 -14.44
CA ASP A 33 14.12 9.40 -13.22
C ASP A 33 13.17 10.08 -12.23
N ARG A 34 11.89 10.29 -12.59
CA ARG A 34 10.85 10.75 -11.66
C ARG A 34 10.17 9.57 -11.02
N ARG A 35 10.47 9.30 -9.74
CA ARG A 35 10.08 8.08 -9.05
C ARG A 35 9.38 8.40 -7.74
N THR A 36 8.11 8.02 -7.65
CA THR A 36 7.34 7.96 -6.40
C THR A 36 7.80 6.77 -5.55
N ARG A 37 7.42 6.75 -4.26
CA ARG A 37 7.70 5.67 -3.31
C ARG A 37 7.24 4.30 -3.83
N PRO A 38 7.91 3.21 -3.43
CA PRO A 38 7.72 1.89 -4.02
C PRO A 38 6.33 1.33 -3.73
N SER A 39 5.62 0.94 -4.79
CA SER A 39 4.33 0.23 -4.70
C SER A 39 4.00 -0.41 -6.04
N VAL A 40 3.22 -1.49 -6.01
CA VAL A 40 2.72 -2.16 -7.20
C VAL A 40 1.22 -2.46 -7.08
N LEU A 41 0.54 -2.46 -8.22
CA LEU A 41 -0.84 -2.90 -8.36
C LEU A 41 -0.86 -4.24 -9.11
N VAL A 42 -1.60 -5.20 -8.60
CA VAL A 42 -1.78 -6.52 -9.22
C VAL A 42 -3.25 -6.68 -9.60
N GLU A 43 -3.49 -6.93 -10.88
CA GLU A 43 -4.83 -7.10 -11.44
C GLU A 43 -4.98 -8.47 -12.09
N TYR A 44 -6.04 -9.20 -11.72
CA TYR A 44 -6.34 -10.53 -12.25
C TYR A 44 -7.83 -10.84 -12.05
N ASP A 45 -8.46 -11.52 -13.01
CA ASP A 45 -9.88 -11.93 -12.92
C ASP A 45 -10.86 -10.83 -12.45
N GLY A 46 -10.60 -9.58 -12.86
CA GLY A 46 -11.40 -8.41 -12.47
C GLY A 46 -11.21 -7.96 -11.02
N ARG A 47 -10.15 -8.42 -10.35
CA ARG A 47 -9.74 -8.06 -8.99
C ARG A 47 -8.53 -7.15 -9.01
N VAL A 48 -8.47 -6.24 -8.05
CA VAL A 48 -7.40 -5.26 -7.90
C VAL A 48 -6.80 -5.35 -6.51
N VAL A 49 -5.54 -5.77 -6.41
CA VAL A 49 -4.80 -5.89 -5.16
C VAL A 49 -3.65 -4.89 -5.15
N LEU A 50 -3.62 -4.01 -4.16
CA LEU A 50 -2.52 -3.06 -3.95
C LEU A 50 -1.46 -3.70 -3.05
N ILE A 51 -0.18 -3.49 -3.36
CA ILE A 51 0.93 -3.77 -2.45
C ILE A 51 1.54 -2.43 -2.02
N ASP A 52 1.45 -2.15 -0.71
CA ASP A 52 1.82 -0.92 -0.01
C ASP A 52 1.04 0.33 -0.47
N SER A 53 0.46 1.06 0.51
CA SER A 53 -0.18 2.36 0.29
C SER A 53 0.76 3.49 0.72
N THR A 54 1.59 3.92 -0.22
CA THR A 54 2.66 4.91 0.00
C THR A 54 2.12 6.33 0.27
N PRO A 55 2.94 7.29 0.76
CA PRO A 55 2.54 8.70 0.80
C PRO A 55 2.12 9.27 -0.56
N ASP A 56 2.56 8.65 -1.67
CA ASP A 56 2.22 9.06 -3.01
C ASP A 56 0.96 8.35 -3.56
N PHE A 57 0.28 7.52 -2.74
CA PHE A 57 -0.84 6.68 -3.18
C PHE A 57 -1.95 7.48 -3.85
N TYR A 58 -2.31 8.65 -3.33
CA TYR A 58 -3.28 9.54 -4.01
C TYR A 58 -2.86 9.83 -5.46
N GLN A 59 -1.62 10.27 -5.68
CA GLN A 59 -1.13 10.60 -7.02
C GLN A 59 -1.02 9.35 -7.91
N GLN A 60 -0.57 8.23 -7.35
CA GLN A 60 -0.48 6.93 -8.03
C GLN A 60 -1.88 6.46 -8.48
N ALA A 61 -2.87 6.53 -7.60
CA ALA A 61 -4.25 6.14 -7.87
C ALA A 61 -4.91 7.02 -8.94
N ILE A 62 -4.68 8.34 -8.92
CA ILE A 62 -5.17 9.25 -9.95
C ILE A 62 -4.49 8.97 -11.30
N ARG A 63 -3.17 8.77 -11.31
CA ARG A 63 -2.38 8.47 -12.53
C ARG A 63 -2.89 7.22 -13.24
N GLU A 64 -3.10 6.14 -12.48
CA GLU A 64 -3.56 4.85 -13.01
C GLU A 64 -5.09 4.70 -13.05
N ARG A 65 -5.84 5.75 -12.67
CA ARG A 65 -7.31 5.75 -12.62
C ARG A 65 -7.87 4.58 -11.80
N ILE A 66 -7.26 4.30 -10.65
CA ILE A 66 -7.72 3.27 -9.71
C ILE A 66 -9.08 3.68 -9.16
N THR A 67 -10.11 2.90 -9.50
CA THR A 67 -11.49 3.15 -9.06
C THR A 67 -11.94 2.24 -7.92
N HIS A 68 -11.15 1.20 -7.62
CA HIS A 68 -11.40 0.25 -6.55
C HIS A 68 -10.19 -0.57 -6.20
N LEU A 69 -10.25 -1.15 -5.01
CA LEU A 69 -9.33 -2.17 -4.50
C LEU A 69 -10.16 -3.27 -3.87
N ASP A 70 -9.79 -4.52 -4.10
CA ASP A 70 -10.37 -5.69 -3.43
C ASP A 70 -9.58 -6.06 -2.17
N ALA A 71 -8.27 -5.79 -2.14
CA ALA A 71 -7.41 -5.98 -0.98
C ALA A 71 -6.17 -5.06 -1.04
N VAL A 72 -5.54 -4.86 0.12
CA VAL A 72 -4.23 -4.23 0.25
C VAL A 72 -3.30 -5.15 1.04
N LEU A 73 -2.09 -5.37 0.53
CA LEU A 73 -1.04 -6.13 1.20
C LEU A 73 0.07 -5.15 1.60
N TYR A 74 0.63 -5.32 2.80
CA TYR A 74 1.81 -4.57 3.25
C TYR A 74 3.02 -5.48 3.37
N THR A 75 4.13 -5.01 2.83
CA THR A 75 5.45 -5.65 2.99
C THR A 75 5.97 -5.45 4.42
N HIS A 76 5.98 -4.20 4.88
CA HIS A 76 6.38 -3.78 6.22
C HIS A 76 5.87 -2.38 6.57
N ALA A 77 6.19 -1.91 7.78
CA ALA A 77 5.59 -0.72 8.36
C ALA A 77 6.47 0.54 8.33
N HIS A 78 7.40 0.65 7.37
CA HIS A 78 8.10 1.93 7.16
C HIS A 78 7.18 2.97 6.50
N ALA A 79 7.45 4.25 6.79
CA ALA A 79 6.59 5.37 6.43
C ALA A 79 6.28 5.46 4.92
N ASP A 80 7.27 5.17 4.09
CA ASP A 80 7.16 5.16 2.63
C ASP A 80 6.21 4.08 2.09
N HIS A 81 5.82 3.10 2.90
CA HIS A 81 4.92 2.00 2.54
C HIS A 81 3.49 2.16 3.08
N ILE A 82 3.29 2.94 4.14
CA ILE A 82 2.01 2.94 4.90
C ILE A 82 1.33 4.31 5.04
N LEU A 83 2.03 5.42 4.76
CA LEU A 83 1.47 6.75 5.01
C LEU A 83 0.28 7.15 4.11
N GLY A 84 0.01 6.38 3.05
CA GLY A 84 -1.16 6.56 2.18
C GLY A 84 -2.45 5.89 2.69
N ILE A 85 -2.45 5.29 3.88
CA ILE A 85 -3.63 4.59 4.43
C ILE A 85 -4.88 5.46 4.45
N ASP A 86 -4.75 6.75 4.77
CA ASP A 86 -5.89 7.67 4.84
C ASP A 86 -6.53 7.86 3.46
N ASP A 87 -5.77 7.78 2.37
CA ASP A 87 -6.29 7.91 1.00
C ASP A 87 -7.04 6.67 0.50
N LEU A 88 -7.08 5.58 1.28
CA LEU A 88 -7.94 4.43 1.00
C LEU A 88 -9.43 4.72 1.27
N ARG A 89 -9.75 5.80 2.01
CA ARG A 89 -11.14 6.22 2.34
C ARG A 89 -12.14 6.08 1.19
N PRO A 90 -12.01 6.82 0.08
CA PRO A 90 -12.99 6.78 -1.00
C PRO A 90 -13.15 5.38 -1.60
N LEU A 91 -12.07 4.60 -1.64
CA LEU A 91 -12.07 3.24 -2.20
C LEU A 91 -12.65 2.20 -1.23
N SER A 92 -12.61 2.47 0.07
CA SER A 92 -13.13 1.58 1.10
C SER A 92 -14.65 1.58 1.22
N PHE A 93 -15.32 2.69 0.87
CA PHE A 93 -16.77 2.86 1.07
C PHE A 93 -17.66 1.93 0.24
N ARG A 94 -17.11 1.30 -0.81
CA ARG A 94 -17.83 0.34 -1.66
C ARG A 94 -17.96 -1.06 -1.05
N HIS A 95 -17.20 -1.37 0.00
CA HIS A 95 -17.11 -2.72 0.57
C HIS A 95 -18.30 -3.13 1.45
N LYS A 96 -19.37 -2.33 1.52
CA LYS A 96 -20.53 -2.57 2.39
C LYS A 96 -21.23 -3.91 2.10
N PRO A 97 -21.64 -4.67 3.14
CA PRO A 97 -21.57 -4.35 4.58
C PRO A 97 -20.20 -4.60 5.23
N GLY A 98 -19.22 -5.11 4.48
CA GLY A 98 -17.85 -5.34 4.93
C GLY A 98 -16.96 -4.09 4.88
N LYS A 99 -15.65 -4.35 5.00
CA LYS A 99 -14.57 -3.36 4.97
C LYS A 99 -13.49 -3.81 3.99
N LEU A 100 -12.73 -2.87 3.43
CA LEU A 100 -11.57 -3.19 2.59
C LEU A 100 -10.54 -3.94 3.44
N PRO A 101 -10.19 -5.20 3.10
CA PRO A 101 -9.22 -5.95 3.88
C PRO A 101 -7.79 -5.49 3.58
N LEU A 102 -7.07 -5.20 4.65
CA LEU A 102 -5.63 -4.94 4.68
C LEU A 102 -4.95 -6.17 5.28
N TYR A 103 -3.81 -6.56 4.75
CA TYR A 103 -3.04 -7.69 5.24
C TYR A 103 -1.61 -7.27 5.49
N ALA A 104 -1.07 -7.62 6.66
CA ALA A 104 0.31 -7.35 7.02
C ALA A 104 0.84 -8.44 7.93
N ARG A 105 2.16 -8.52 8.12
CA ARG A 105 2.75 -9.34 9.18
C ARG A 105 2.25 -8.94 10.56
N PRO A 106 2.16 -9.84 11.57
CA PRO A 106 1.61 -9.50 12.88
C PRO A 106 2.18 -8.23 13.53
N ASP A 107 3.50 -8.05 13.50
CA ASP A 107 4.19 -6.87 14.06
C ASP A 107 3.97 -5.61 13.23
N ALA A 108 4.00 -5.70 11.90
CA ALA A 108 3.66 -4.59 11.01
C ALA A 108 2.20 -4.18 11.19
N ALA A 109 1.29 -5.14 11.37
CA ALA A 109 -0.11 -4.88 11.65
C ALA A 109 -0.30 -4.17 13.00
N GLU A 110 0.43 -4.57 14.04
CA GLU A 110 0.44 -3.88 15.33
C GLU A 110 0.92 -2.43 15.18
N PHE A 111 2.04 -2.21 14.48
CA PHE A 111 2.57 -0.88 14.21
C PHE A 111 1.56 0.00 13.48
N ILE A 112 0.94 -0.50 12.40
CA ILE A 112 -0.07 0.22 11.63
C ILE A 112 -1.28 0.57 12.49
N ARG A 113 -1.77 -0.36 13.34
CA ARG A 113 -2.89 -0.06 14.26
C ARG A 113 -2.54 1.06 15.22
N ASN A 114 -1.33 1.09 15.76
CA ASN A 114 -0.89 2.11 16.69
C ASN A 114 -0.71 3.48 16.00
N MET A 115 -0.06 3.49 14.84
CA MET A 115 0.22 4.73 14.08
C MET A 115 -1.07 5.39 13.56
N PHE A 116 -2.02 4.59 13.08
CA PHE A 116 -3.31 5.05 12.56
C PHE A 116 -4.46 4.71 13.51
N SER A 117 -4.24 4.84 14.82
CA SER A 117 -5.21 4.45 15.86
C SER A 117 -6.59 5.04 15.64
N TYR A 118 -6.69 6.27 15.14
CA TYR A 118 -7.96 6.93 14.80
C TYR A 118 -8.78 6.19 13.73
N VAL A 119 -8.16 5.42 12.85
CA VAL A 119 -8.82 4.60 11.81
C VAL A 119 -9.44 3.35 12.42
N PHE A 120 -8.80 2.79 13.45
CA PHE A 120 -9.17 1.50 14.05
C PHE A 120 -9.93 1.63 15.37
N ASP A 121 -9.99 2.83 15.96
CA ASP A 121 -10.72 3.09 17.20
C ASP A 121 -12.25 3.15 16.94
N ALA A 122 -12.97 2.19 17.51
CA ALA A 122 -14.42 2.11 17.43
C ALA A 122 -15.13 3.29 18.13
N ASN A 123 -14.45 4.00 19.03
CA ASN A 123 -15.00 5.14 19.76
C ASN A 123 -14.61 6.50 19.15
N TYR A 124 -13.94 6.51 17.98
CA TYR A 124 -13.54 7.75 17.35
C TYR A 124 -14.75 8.60 16.97
N LYS A 125 -14.74 9.87 17.39
CA LYS A 125 -15.94 10.73 17.38
C LYS A 125 -16.26 11.35 16.03
N PHE A 126 -15.31 11.34 15.08
CA PHE A 126 -15.48 11.98 13.78
C PHE A 126 -15.69 10.94 12.67
N GLY A 127 -16.57 11.25 11.73
CA GLY A 127 -16.88 10.38 10.59
C GLY A 127 -15.88 10.49 9.45
N GLY A 128 -16.14 9.76 8.36
CA GLY A 128 -15.34 9.82 7.14
C GLY A 128 -14.02 9.04 7.18
N LEU A 129 -13.87 8.14 8.15
CA LEU A 129 -12.68 7.29 8.30
C LEU A 129 -12.55 6.25 7.17
N PRO A 130 -11.32 5.77 6.89
CA PRO A 130 -11.14 4.57 6.08
C PRO A 130 -11.94 3.40 6.65
N GLN A 131 -12.80 2.78 5.84
CA GLN A 131 -13.58 1.60 6.21
C GLN A 131 -12.79 0.33 5.92
N VAL A 132 -11.78 0.09 6.75
CA VAL A 132 -10.77 -0.95 6.53
C VAL A 132 -10.71 -1.95 7.68
N GLU A 133 -10.26 -3.18 7.37
CA GLU A 133 -10.05 -4.25 8.34
C GLU A 133 -8.64 -4.79 8.20
N LEU A 134 -7.82 -4.67 9.24
CA LEU A 134 -6.42 -5.10 9.21
C LEU A 134 -6.23 -6.50 9.82
N LYS A 135 -5.78 -7.42 8.97
CA LYS A 135 -5.59 -8.85 9.24
C LYS A 135 -4.10 -9.21 9.24
N SER A 136 -3.73 -10.14 10.10
CA SER A 136 -2.38 -10.69 10.13
C SER A 136 -2.21 -11.76 9.05
N ILE A 137 -1.02 -11.81 8.44
CA ILE A 137 -0.60 -12.86 7.52
C ILE A 137 0.34 -13.80 8.28
N GLU A 138 -0.03 -15.07 8.39
CA GLU A 138 0.79 -16.12 9.04
C GLU A 138 1.23 -17.22 8.05
N GLY A 139 0.86 -17.09 6.78
CA GLY A 139 1.17 -18.05 5.73
C GLY A 139 0.54 -17.64 4.39
N PRO A 140 0.47 -18.57 3.41
CA PRO A 140 -0.14 -18.33 2.12
C PRO A 140 -1.56 -17.77 2.23
N LEU A 141 -1.85 -16.71 1.46
CA LEU A 141 -3.18 -16.11 1.37
C LEU A 141 -3.85 -16.53 0.08
N ASN A 142 -5.08 -17.04 0.16
CA ASN A 142 -5.92 -17.18 -1.03
C ASN A 142 -6.77 -15.92 -1.18
N LEU A 143 -6.42 -15.09 -2.17
CA LEU A 143 -7.17 -13.89 -2.53
C LEU A 143 -7.85 -14.11 -3.86
N PHE A 144 -9.18 -14.29 -3.81
CA PHE A 144 -10.03 -14.34 -5.00
C PHE A 144 -9.61 -15.41 -6.03
N GLY A 145 -9.15 -16.57 -5.56
CA GLY A 145 -8.72 -17.68 -6.42
C GLY A 145 -7.24 -17.64 -6.81
N ALA A 146 -6.49 -16.60 -6.44
CA ALA A 146 -5.03 -16.54 -6.55
C ALA A 146 -4.36 -16.75 -5.19
N GLN A 147 -3.21 -17.43 -5.18
CA GLN A 147 -2.40 -17.61 -3.98
C GLN A 147 -1.29 -16.55 -3.93
N PHE A 148 -1.20 -15.85 -2.80
CA PHE A 148 -0.12 -14.93 -2.47
C PHE A 148 0.71 -15.56 -1.35
N ASP A 149 1.92 -16.00 -1.68
CA ASP A 149 2.85 -16.58 -0.74
C ASP A 149 3.76 -15.49 -0.17
N PRO A 150 3.66 -15.15 1.13
CA PRO A 150 4.59 -14.20 1.74
C PRO A 150 5.99 -14.82 1.79
N VAL A 151 6.99 -14.09 1.32
CA VAL A 151 8.39 -14.54 1.33
C VAL A 151 9.17 -13.73 2.34
N THR A 152 9.50 -14.33 3.48
CA THR A 152 10.25 -13.62 4.52
C THR A 152 11.65 -13.27 4.06
N VAL A 153 12.01 -11.98 4.17
CA VAL A 153 13.36 -11.47 3.92
C VAL A 153 13.89 -10.70 5.15
N ILE A 154 15.19 -10.44 5.18
CA ILE A 154 15.84 -9.61 6.22
C ILE A 154 16.04 -8.20 5.67
N HIS A 155 15.45 -7.20 6.33
CA HIS A 155 15.61 -5.78 6.04
C HIS A 155 16.28 -5.09 7.23
N GLY A 156 17.60 -4.90 7.11
CA GLY A 156 18.43 -4.47 8.25
C GLY A 156 18.59 -5.61 9.25
N ASP A 157 18.07 -5.42 10.46
CA ASP A 157 18.01 -6.41 11.54
C ASP A 157 16.61 -7.02 11.73
N THR A 158 15.64 -6.55 10.95
CA THR A 158 14.23 -6.89 11.10
C THR A 158 13.79 -7.78 9.95
N GLN A 159 13.05 -8.85 10.23
CA GLN A 159 12.43 -9.64 9.16
C GLN A 159 11.31 -8.78 8.53
N ILE A 160 10.95 -8.99 7.25
CA ILE A 160 9.75 -8.41 6.61
C ILE A 160 9.18 -9.43 5.60
N TYR A 161 8.05 -9.12 4.95
CA TYR A 161 7.56 -9.87 3.79
C TYR A 161 7.93 -9.18 2.47
#